data_AF-A0A5N7XEU9-F1
#
_entry.id   AF-A0A5N7XEU9-F1
#
_cell.length_a   1.000
_cell.length_b   1.000
_cell.length_c   1.000
_cell.angle_alpha   90.00
_cell.angle_beta   90.00
_cell.angle_gamma   90.00
#
_symmetry.space_group_name_H-M   'P 1'
#
loop_
_entity.id
_entity.type
_entity.pdbx_description
1 polymer ?
#
loop_
_entity_poly.entity_id
_entity_poly.type
_entity_poly.pdbx_seq_one_letter_code
_entity_poly.pdbx_strand_id
1 'polypeptide(L)' 'MASTVPRLDTAGIAAMLGVTRVHVTDRITKRPDFPKPFINVSRRLRYWRQSDVQAWMKGGK' A
#
# COMPACT_ATOMS: atom_id res chain seq x y z
N MET A 1 18.56 -17.59 -2.41
CA MET A 1 18.50 -16.12 -2.45
C MET A 1 17.17 -15.70 -1.86
N ALA A 2 17.15 -14.95 -0.76
CA ALA A 2 15.89 -14.47 -0.19
C ALA A 2 15.25 -13.49 -1.18
N SER A 3 14.15 -13.89 -1.81
CA SER A 3 13.39 -13.05 -2.73
C SER A 3 12.76 -11.91 -1.93
N THR A 4 13.45 -10.78 -1.80
CA THR A 4 12.90 -9.60 -1.12
C THR A 4 11.84 -8.98 -2.01
N VAL A 5 10.60 -9.47 -1.88
CA VAL A 5 9.45 -8.90 -2.61
C VAL A 5 9.34 -7.42 -2.23
N PRO A 6 9.38 -6.48 -3.20
CA PRO A 6 9.27 -5.06 -2.91
C PRO A 6 7.96 -4.74 -2.19
N ARG A 7 8.07 -4.06 -1.05
CA ARG A 7 6.95 -3.74 -0.16
C ARG A 7 6.94 -2.28 0.22
N LEU A 8 5.74 -1.72 0.35
CA LEU A 8 5.51 -0.32 0.69
C LEU A 8 4.81 -0.24 2.04
N ASP A 9 5.28 0.66 2.90
CA ASP A 9 4.50 1.16 4.03
C ASP A 9 3.64 2.35 3.58
N THR A 10 2.86 2.92 4.51
CA THR A 10 2.01 4.10 4.24
C THR A 10 2.79 5.30 3.67
N ALA A 11 4.06 5.52 4.06
CA ALA A 11 4.92 6.56 3.48
C ALA A 11 5.22 6.27 2.01
N GLY A 12 5.64 5.04 1.71
CA GLY A 12 5.94 4.63 0.34
C GLY A 12 4.73 4.79 -0.58
N ILE A 13 3.54 4.40 -0.11
CA ILE A 13 2.28 4.58 -0.87
C ILE A 13 1.98 6.08 -1.05
N ALA A 14 2.17 6.88 -0.01
CA ALA A 14 1.92 8.32 -0.05
C ALA A 14 2.83 9.03 -1.06
N ALA A 15 4.13 8.71 -1.05
CA ALA A 15 5.09 9.22 -2.03
C ALA A 15 4.76 8.77 -3.46
N MET A 16 4.34 7.52 -3.65
CA MET A 16 4.00 6.98 -4.96
C MET A 16 2.73 7.62 -5.56
N LEU A 17 1.78 8.01 -4.71
CA LEU A 17 0.53 8.67 -5.11
C LEU A 17 0.63 10.20 -5.11
N GLY A 18 1.72 10.79 -4.62
CA GLY A 18 1.85 12.25 -4.47
C GLY A 18 0.91 12.84 -3.43
N VAL A 19 0.51 12.07 -2.41
CA VAL A 19 -0.44 12.49 -1.36
C VAL A 19 0.18 12.38 0.03
N THR A 20 -0.51 12.84 1.07
CA THR A 20 -0.03 12.74 2.45
C THR A 20 -0.28 11.36 3.07
N ARG A 21 0.52 10.97 4.06
CA ARG A 21 0.33 9.70 4.81
C ARG A 21 -1.05 9.62 5.48
N VAL A 22 -1.58 10.76 5.93
CA VAL A 22 -2.92 10.85 6.53
C VAL A 22 -3.97 10.53 5.47
N HIS A 23 -3.87 11.09 4.27
CA HIS A 23 -4.79 10.79 3.17
C HIS A 23 -4.77 9.30 2.81
N VAL A 24 -3.59 8.67 2.76
CA VAL A 24 -3.49 7.23 2.53
C VAL A 24 -4.22 6.44 3.61
N THR A 25 -3.97 6.74 4.88
CA THR A 25 -4.55 6.01 6.01
C THR A 25 -6.06 6.21 6.10
N ASP A 26 -6.55 7.44 5.95
CA ASP A 26 -7.96 7.75 6.19
C ASP A 26 -8.88 7.54 5.00
N ARG A 27 -8.34 7.61 3.77
CA ARG A 27 -9.13 7.48 2.55
C ARG A 27 -8.71 6.27 1.74
N ILE A 28 -7.44 6.20 1.32
CA ILE A 28 -6.99 5.19 0.36
C ILE A 28 -7.13 3.77 0.94
N THR A 29 -6.67 3.52 2.17
CA THR A 29 -6.73 2.17 2.76
C THR A 29 -8.14 1.71 3.14
N LYS A 30 -9.13 2.62 3.16
CA LYS A 30 -10.54 2.29 3.41
C LYS A 30 -11.34 2.02 2.13
N ARG A 31 -10.73 2.26 0.97
CA ARG A 31 -11.38 1.99 -0.32
C ARG A 31 -11.60 0.48 -0.48
N PRO A 32 -12.80 0.04 -0.92
CA PRO A 32 -13.11 -1.38 -1.08
C PRO A 32 -12.26 -2.05 -2.18
N ASP A 33 -11.83 -1.27 -3.17
CA ASP A 33 -10.97 -1.69 -4.28
C ASP A 33 -9.47 -1.64 -3.95
N PHE A 34 -9.07 -1.09 -2.81
CA PHE A 34 -7.66 -0.98 -2.45
C PHE A 34 -7.10 -2.33 -1.98
N PRO A 35 -5.86 -2.70 -2.37
CA PRO A 35 -5.28 -3.99 -2.01
C PRO A 35 -5.21 -4.21 -0.51
N LYS A 36 -5.43 -5.46 -0.11
CA LYS A 36 -5.27 -5.89 1.29
C LYS A 36 -3.79 -5.82 1.69
N PRO A 37 -3.48 -5.38 2.92
CA PRO A 37 -2.10 -5.37 3.40
C PRO A 37 -1.52 -6.79 3.45
N PHE A 38 -0.31 -6.93 2.93
CA PHE A 38 0.46 -8.18 2.97
C PHE A 38 1.00 -8.48 4.38
N ILE A 39 1.32 -7.42 5.13
CA ILE A 39 1.66 -7.50 6.55
C ILE A 39 0.71 -6.57 7.28
N ASN A 40 -0.03 -7.07 8.29
CA ASN A 40 -0.97 -6.28 9.07
C ASN A 40 -0.91 -6.67 10.56
N VAL A 41 0.26 -6.48 11.17
CA VAL A 41 0.49 -6.84 12.58
C VAL A 41 0.16 -5.67 13.51
N SER A 42 0.58 -4.46 13.15
CA SER A 42 0.32 -3.25 13.92
C SER A 42 0.23 -2.03 13.01
N ARG A 43 -0.19 -0.88 13.54
CA ARG A 43 -0.21 0.38 12.79
C ARG A 43 1.15 0.76 12.20
N ARG A 44 2.25 0.39 12.87
CA ARG A 44 3.63 0.64 12.41
C ARG A 44 4.15 -0.47 11.49
N LEU A 45 3.69 -1.71 11.70
CA LEU A 45 4.07 -2.89 10.91
C LEU A 45 2.96 -3.26 9.93
N ARG A 46 2.55 -2.29 9.12
CA ARG A 46 1.59 -2.50 8.03
C ARG A 46 2.25 -2.23 6.69
N TYR A 47 2.24 -3.24 5.83
CA TYR A 47 2.90 -3.19 4.52
C TYR A 47 2.03 -3.80 3.43
N TRP A 48 2.16 -3.28 2.22
CA TRP A 48 1.54 -3.78 0.99
C TRP A 48 2.63 -4.22 0.03
N ARG A 49 2.31 -5.17 -0.84
CA ARG A 49 3.20 -5.47 -1.97
C ARG A 49 3.14 -4.29 -2.93
N GLN A 50 4.30 -3.87 -3.41
CA GLN A 50 4.38 -2.80 -4.39
C GLN A 50 3.62 -3.17 -5.67
N SER A 51 3.67 -4.43 -6.08
CA SER A 51 2.93 -4.96 -7.24
C SER A 51 1.43 -4.72 -7.15
N ASP A 52 0.84 -4.95 -5.97
CA ASP A 52 -0.61 -4.90 -5.79
C ASP A 52 -1.10 -3.45 -5.81
N VAL A 53 -0.34 -2.54 -5.17
CA VAL A 53 -0.62 -1.10 -5.21
C VAL A 53 -0.48 -0.56 -6.63
N GLN A 54 0.55 -1.00 -7.36
CA GLN A 54 0.73 -0.60 -8.77
C GLN A 54 -0.38 -1.16 -9.68
N ALA A 55 -0.82 -2.40 -9.47
CA ALA A 55 -1.91 -2.99 -10.23
C ALA A 55 -3.23 -2.23 -10.00
N TRP A 56 -3.53 -1.90 -8.74
CA TRP A 56 -4.67 -1.07 -8.37
C TRP A 56 -4.61 0.33 -9.01
N MET A 57 -3.45 0.99 -9.00
CA MET A 57 -3.28 2.31 -9.67
C MET A 57 -3.52 2.26 -11.18
N LYS A 58 -3.21 1.13 -11.82
CA LYS A 58 -3.43 0.93 -13.26
C LYS A 58 -4.89 0.58 -13.61
N GLY A 59 -5.80 0.55 -12.64
CA GLY A 59 -7.20 0.18 -12.84
C GLY A 59 -7.44 -1.32 -12.86
N GLY A 60 -6.58 -2.09 -12.18
CA GLY A 60 -6.71 -3.54 -12.07
C GLY A 60 -8.04 -3.96 -11.44
N LYS A 61 -8.84 -4.64 -12.26
CA LYS A 61 -10.19 -5.17 -12.03
C LYS A 61 -10.30 -6.12 -10.84
#